data_AF-A0A455X2V1-F1
#
_entry.id   AF-A0A455X2V1-F1
#
_cell.length_a   1.000
_cell.length_b   1.000
_cell.length_c   1.000
_cell.angle_alpha   90.00
_cell.angle_beta   90.00
_cell.angle_gamma   90.00
#
_symmetry.space_group_name_H-M   'P 1'
#
loop_
_entity.id
_entity.type
_entity.pdbx_description
1 polymer ?
#
loop_
_entity_poly.entity_id
_entity_poly.type
_entity_poly.pdbx_seq_one_letter_code
_entity_poly.pdbx_strand_id
1 'polypeptide(L)'
;MSSERIPVLMYHRVGDAHNMWERKYCISPQRFAEHMRALMQSNWQAVSVDDFMAWRHGNKTLPKKAFLISFDDGFKGVYEHAWPVLRQYHWPAVMFLVSNLIGQKDAWSKNENPEGRTYSLLNRAEIAEMAQGGFSFHGHSRNHRDLTTLNETDLIDETEGCKAELNLLGIPCRYFAYPYGRFSEREMSAVKAAGFEAAFSVQPGFNRPDVDMFHIRRLDIFGTDTSAMLLRKITLGSNDGRLTAWAKYYLKQLQSRLGLG
;
A
#
# COMPACT_ATOMS: atom_id res chain seq x y z
N MET A 1 13.03 -8.98 -21.34
CA MET A 1 12.49 -9.99 -20.39
C MET A 1 11.45 -9.30 -19.51
N SER A 2 10.24 -9.85 -19.42
CA SER A 2 9.13 -9.36 -18.61
C SER A 2 9.29 -9.71 -17.13
N SER A 3 8.54 -9.06 -16.24
CA SER A 3 8.49 -9.44 -14.83
C SER A 3 7.69 -10.72 -14.62
N GLU A 4 8.25 -11.64 -13.84
CA GLU A 4 7.58 -12.86 -13.34
C GLU A 4 7.01 -12.66 -11.93
N ARG A 5 7.43 -11.61 -11.23
CA ARG A 5 7.04 -11.33 -9.85
C ARG A 5 7.13 -9.84 -9.54
N ILE A 6 6.09 -9.27 -8.93
CA ILE A 6 6.00 -7.82 -8.70
C ILE A 6 5.84 -7.54 -7.20
N PRO A 7 6.75 -6.75 -6.59
CA PRO A 7 6.55 -6.24 -5.25
C PRO A 7 5.59 -5.05 -5.24
N VAL A 8 4.83 -4.92 -4.15
CA VAL A 8 3.98 -3.75 -3.86
C VAL A 8 4.56 -3.08 -2.61
N LEU A 9 4.87 -1.79 -2.69
CA LEU A 9 5.38 -1.02 -1.56
C LEU A 9 4.22 -0.32 -0.86
N MET A 10 4.12 -0.51 0.46
CA MET A 10 3.08 0.10 1.28
C MET A 10 3.63 1.23 2.13
N TYR A 11 3.18 2.45 1.82
CA TYR A 11 3.40 3.66 2.60
C TYR A 11 2.10 4.07 3.29
N HIS A 12 2.19 4.90 4.32
CA HIS A 12 1.03 5.51 4.97
C HIS A 12 1.18 7.03 4.96
N ARG A 13 1.74 7.60 6.03
CA ARG A 13 1.91 9.06 6.16
C ARG A 13 3.24 9.52 5.57
N VAL A 14 3.21 10.61 4.80
CA VAL A 14 4.39 11.36 4.39
C VAL A 14 4.34 12.73 5.07
N GLY A 15 5.32 13.06 5.90
CA GLY A 15 5.31 14.26 6.73
C GLY A 15 6.25 14.13 7.92
N ASP A 16 6.07 14.99 8.92
CA ASP A 16 6.89 14.97 10.13
C ASP A 16 6.29 14.06 11.20
N ALA A 17 7.14 13.27 11.86
CA ALA A 17 6.75 12.44 13.00
C ALA A 17 7.10 13.15 14.31
N HIS A 18 6.13 13.28 15.22
CA HIS A 18 6.31 13.97 16.50
C HIS A 18 6.65 13.03 17.65
N ASN A 19 6.43 11.71 17.49
CA ASN A 19 6.80 10.71 18.48
C ASN A 19 7.22 9.38 17.85
N MET A 20 7.64 8.43 18.69
CA MET A 20 8.13 7.12 18.27
C MET A 20 7.05 6.24 17.63
N TRP A 21 5.80 6.36 18.08
CA TRP A 21 4.68 5.62 17.52
C TRP A 21 4.43 6.04 16.06
N GLU A 22 4.36 7.35 15.82
CA GLU A 22 4.20 7.91 14.48
C GLU A 22 5.38 7.58 13.56
N ARG A 23 6.61 7.65 14.08
CA ARG A 23 7.84 7.41 13.29
C ARG A 23 7.88 6.04 12.60
N LYS A 24 7.11 5.06 13.10
CA LYS A 24 7.00 3.74 12.47
C LYS A 24 6.36 3.83 11.07
N TYR A 25 5.25 4.56 10.92
CA TYR A 25 4.46 4.63 9.68
C TYR A 25 4.43 6.02 9.02
N CYS A 26 5.21 6.97 9.56
CA CYS A 26 5.41 8.30 8.97
C CYS A 26 6.82 8.45 8.42
N ILE A 27 6.95 8.58 7.09
CA ILE A 27 8.21 8.88 6.40
C ILE A 27 8.34 10.39 6.16
N SER A 28 9.52 10.96 6.37
CA SER A 28 9.74 12.37 6.07
C SER A 28 9.70 12.65 4.56
N PRO A 29 9.27 13.86 4.13
CA PRO A 29 9.27 14.23 2.71
C PRO A 29 10.63 14.04 2.04
N GLN A 30 11.72 14.41 2.72
CA GLN A 30 13.09 14.23 2.23
C GLN A 30 13.41 12.74 1.99
N ARG A 31 13.10 11.89 2.96
CA ARG A 31 13.40 10.45 2.87
C ARG A 31 12.55 9.76 1.82
N PHE A 32 11.30 10.17 1.66
CA PHE A 32 10.45 9.69 0.55
C PHE A 32 11.08 10.05 -0.81
N ALA A 33 11.56 11.28 -0.99
CA ALA A 33 12.26 11.68 -2.21
C ALA A 33 13.55 10.87 -2.43
N GLU A 34 14.33 10.60 -1.38
CA GLU A 34 15.51 9.74 -1.44
C GLU A 34 15.19 8.29 -1.80
N HIS A 35 14.05 7.76 -1.35
CA HIS A 35 13.53 6.45 -1.73
C HIS A 35 13.21 6.39 -3.22
N MET A 36 12.44 7.36 -3.74
CA MET A 36 12.06 7.40 -5.15
C MET A 36 13.29 7.56 -6.06
N ARG A 37 14.22 8.43 -5.68
CA ARG A 37 15.50 8.60 -6.41
C ARG A 37 16.30 7.30 -6.47
N ALA A 38 16.42 6.58 -5.37
CA ALA A 38 17.19 5.34 -5.31
C ALA A 38 16.55 4.21 -6.14
N LEU A 39 15.22 4.11 -6.16
CA LEU A 39 14.50 3.19 -7.02
C LEU A 39 14.74 3.50 -8.50
N MET A 40 14.64 4.79 -8.88
CA MET A 40 14.87 5.25 -10.24
C MET A 40 16.31 4.93 -10.70
N GLN A 41 17.32 5.29 -9.89
CA GLN A 41 18.73 5.01 -10.19
C GLN A 41 19.04 3.50 -10.26
N SER A 42 18.22 2.67 -9.60
CA SER A 42 18.32 1.21 -9.64
C SER A 42 17.50 0.59 -10.77
N ASN A 43 16.96 1.39 -11.70
CA ASN A 43 16.13 1.00 -12.83
C ASN A 43 14.82 0.31 -12.45
N TRP A 44 14.25 0.62 -11.27
CA TRP A 44 12.88 0.23 -10.94
C TRP A 44 11.88 1.19 -11.59
N GLN A 45 10.74 0.65 -12.01
CA GLN A 45 9.68 1.41 -12.67
C GLN A 45 8.34 1.16 -11.99
N ALA A 46 7.69 2.24 -11.54
CA ALA A 46 6.36 2.14 -10.97
C ALA A 46 5.34 1.83 -12.07
N VAL A 47 4.36 0.97 -11.78
CA VAL A 47 3.24 0.64 -12.67
C VAL A 47 1.92 0.99 -12.00
N SER A 48 0.89 1.29 -12.79
CA SER A 48 -0.44 1.55 -12.24
C SER A 48 -1.03 0.27 -11.66
N VAL A 49 -2.01 0.41 -10.76
CA VAL A 49 -2.72 -0.75 -10.22
C VAL A 49 -3.47 -1.50 -11.30
N ASP A 50 -4.04 -0.80 -12.30
CA ASP A 50 -4.72 -1.45 -13.43
C ASP A 50 -3.75 -2.27 -14.29
N ASP A 51 -2.54 -1.76 -14.52
CA ASP A 51 -1.49 -2.50 -15.23
C ASP A 51 -1.01 -3.71 -14.43
N PHE A 52 -0.88 -3.55 -13.11
CA PHE A 52 -0.57 -4.64 -12.19
C PHE A 52 -1.66 -5.72 -12.25
N MET A 53 -2.95 -5.36 -12.21
CA MET A 53 -4.05 -6.33 -12.31
C MET A 53 -4.12 -6.97 -13.70
N ALA A 54 -3.94 -6.21 -14.78
CA ALA A 54 -3.89 -6.76 -16.13
C ALA A 54 -2.75 -7.78 -16.27
N TRP A 55 -1.58 -7.51 -15.68
CA TRP A 55 -0.49 -8.47 -15.61
C TRP A 55 -0.84 -9.71 -14.79
N ARG A 56 -1.51 -9.54 -13.65
CA ARG A 56 -2.01 -10.64 -12.81
C ARG A 56 -2.96 -11.58 -13.54
N HIS A 57 -3.77 -11.03 -14.45
CA HIS A 57 -4.67 -11.81 -15.31
C HIS A 57 -4.02 -12.35 -16.58
N GLY A 58 -2.72 -12.11 -16.80
CA GLY A 58 -2.02 -12.54 -18.02
C GLY A 58 -2.32 -11.69 -19.26
N ASN A 59 -3.03 -10.56 -19.10
CA ASN A 59 -3.45 -9.68 -20.19
C ASN A 59 -2.41 -8.61 -20.53
N LYS A 60 -1.33 -8.49 -19.74
CA LYS A 60 -0.26 -7.50 -19.96
C LYS A 60 1.09 -8.02 -19.51
N THR A 61 2.15 -7.71 -20.25
CA THR A 61 3.52 -7.91 -19.80
C THR A 61 4.06 -6.62 -19.19
N LEU A 62 4.78 -6.71 -18.07
CA LEU A 62 5.39 -5.57 -17.39
C LEU A 62 6.93 -5.64 -17.39
N PRO A 63 7.64 -4.50 -17.25
CA PRO A 63 9.10 -4.46 -17.18
C PRO A 63 9.67 -5.34 -16.07
N LYS A 64 10.86 -5.92 -16.25
CA LYS A 64 11.51 -6.83 -15.28
C LYS A 64 11.60 -6.28 -13.85
N LYS A 65 11.78 -4.96 -13.71
CA LYS A 65 11.83 -4.25 -12.43
C LYS A 65 10.59 -3.36 -12.23
N ALA A 66 9.42 -3.89 -12.58
CA ALA A 66 8.14 -3.26 -12.24
C ALA A 66 7.86 -3.37 -10.74
N PHE A 67 7.27 -2.33 -10.16
CA PHE A 67 6.74 -2.34 -8.79
C PHE A 67 5.48 -1.47 -8.71
N LEU A 68 4.62 -1.72 -7.72
CA LEU A 68 3.46 -0.88 -7.43
C LEU A 68 3.71 -0.08 -6.15
N ILE A 69 3.31 1.19 -6.14
CA ILE A 69 3.31 2.05 -4.95
C ILE A 69 1.88 2.14 -4.44
N SER A 70 1.65 1.73 -3.19
CA SER A 70 0.37 1.92 -2.50
C SER A 70 0.52 2.82 -1.28
N PHE A 71 -0.47 3.68 -1.06
CA PHE A 71 -0.66 4.47 0.16
C PHE A 71 -1.96 4.06 0.85
N ASP A 72 -1.93 3.90 2.16
CA ASP A 72 -3.14 3.63 2.95
C ASP A 72 -3.62 4.92 3.64
N ASP A 73 -4.83 4.85 4.19
CA ASP A 73 -5.49 5.83 5.08
C ASP A 73 -5.98 7.14 4.45
N GLY A 74 -5.41 7.57 3.32
CA GLY A 74 -5.81 8.81 2.67
C GLY A 74 -5.20 10.08 3.29
N PHE A 75 -4.02 9.99 3.90
CA PHE A 75 -3.36 11.16 4.50
C PHE A 75 -3.04 12.28 3.50
N LYS A 76 -3.36 13.52 3.88
CA LYS A 76 -3.12 14.71 3.05
C LYS A 76 -1.64 14.96 2.73
N GLY A 77 -0.73 14.53 3.59
CA GLY A 77 0.71 14.63 3.33
C GLY A 77 1.17 13.88 2.06
N VAL A 78 0.40 12.89 1.57
CA VAL A 78 0.67 12.27 0.28
C VAL A 78 0.45 13.26 -0.87
N TYR A 79 -0.62 14.06 -0.83
CA TYR A 79 -0.86 15.14 -1.80
C TYR A 79 0.20 16.23 -1.70
N GLU A 80 0.56 16.65 -0.48
CA GLU A 80 1.47 17.78 -0.26
C GLU A 80 2.94 17.46 -0.54
N HIS A 81 3.36 16.21 -0.31
CA HIS A 81 4.78 15.84 -0.30
C HIS A 81 5.12 14.69 -1.24
N ALA A 82 4.30 13.65 -1.30
CA ALA A 82 4.62 12.46 -2.09
C ALA A 82 4.29 12.66 -3.58
N TRP A 83 3.10 13.18 -3.88
CA TRP A 83 2.61 13.35 -5.23
C TRP A 83 3.50 14.28 -6.09
N PRO A 84 4.00 15.42 -5.60
CA PRO A 84 4.96 16.25 -6.35
C PRO A 84 6.23 15.50 -6.74
N VAL A 85 6.73 14.60 -5.88
CA VAL A 85 7.91 13.77 -6.17
C VAL A 85 7.57 12.72 -7.24
N LEU A 86 6.46 12.01 -7.10
CA LEU A 86 6.04 10.99 -8.07
C LEU A 86 5.79 11.57 -9.47
N ARG A 87 5.25 12.79 -9.55
CA ARG A 87 5.06 13.50 -10.83
C ARG A 87 6.37 13.75 -11.57
N GLN A 88 7.48 14.00 -10.88
CA GLN A 88 8.79 14.19 -11.52
C GLN A 88 9.25 12.94 -12.29
N TYR A 89 8.80 11.76 -11.87
CA TYR A 89 9.13 10.48 -12.48
C TYR A 89 8.01 9.93 -13.38
N HIS A 90 6.88 10.65 -13.50
CA HIS A 90 5.66 10.15 -14.14
C HIS A 90 5.21 8.79 -13.58
N TRP A 91 5.40 8.60 -12.27
CA TRP A 91 5.11 7.34 -11.61
C TRP A 91 3.69 7.31 -11.07
N PRO A 92 2.87 6.32 -11.47
CA PRO A 92 1.54 6.14 -10.91
C PRO A 92 1.61 5.55 -9.50
N ALA A 93 0.52 5.69 -8.76
CA ALA A 93 0.35 5.07 -7.45
C ALA A 93 -1.13 4.74 -7.18
N VAL A 94 -1.37 3.92 -6.18
CA VAL A 94 -2.72 3.62 -5.67
C VAL A 94 -2.86 4.11 -4.24
N MET A 95 -4.04 4.62 -3.90
CA MET A 95 -4.38 5.02 -2.55
C MET A 95 -5.67 4.35 -2.08
N PHE A 96 -5.64 3.80 -0.88
CA PHE A 96 -6.82 3.25 -0.21
C PHE A 96 -7.36 4.26 0.80
N LEU A 97 -8.61 4.68 0.62
CA LEU A 97 -9.27 5.75 1.35
C LEU A 97 -10.23 5.19 2.40
N VAL A 98 -10.22 5.78 3.59
CA VAL A 98 -11.27 5.58 4.61
C VAL A 98 -12.45 6.47 4.23
N SER A 99 -13.49 5.88 3.65
CA SER A 99 -14.48 6.63 2.85
C SER A 99 -15.25 7.69 3.66
N ASN A 100 -15.65 7.37 4.90
CA ASN A 100 -16.41 8.28 5.75
C ASN A 100 -15.57 9.47 6.25
N LEU A 101 -14.24 9.37 6.18
CA LEU A 101 -13.32 10.37 6.73
C LEU A 101 -12.65 11.24 5.65
N ILE A 102 -13.09 11.15 4.40
CA ILE A 102 -12.65 12.05 3.32
C ILE A 102 -12.93 13.50 3.71
N GLY A 103 -11.89 14.35 3.65
CA GLY A 103 -11.92 15.75 4.04
C GLY A 103 -11.94 16.00 5.55
N GLN A 104 -11.80 14.96 6.37
CA GLN A 104 -11.76 15.04 7.82
C GLN A 104 -10.35 14.76 8.36
N LYS A 105 -10.25 14.20 9.56
CA LYS A 105 -8.99 13.73 10.18
C LYS A 105 -9.08 12.23 10.47
N ASP A 106 -7.92 11.61 10.68
CA ASP A 106 -7.77 10.22 11.13
C ASP A 106 -8.27 10.00 12.56
N ALA A 107 -9.59 10.03 12.75
CA ALA A 107 -10.21 9.94 14.07
C ALA A 107 -9.81 8.67 14.86
N TRP A 108 -9.49 7.57 14.16
CA TRP A 108 -9.03 6.32 14.78
C TRP A 108 -7.68 6.48 15.51
N SER A 109 -6.77 7.30 14.97
CA SER A 109 -5.46 7.55 15.57
C SER A 109 -5.55 8.28 16.91
N LYS A 110 -6.66 8.97 17.22
CA LYS A 110 -6.80 9.71 18.48
C LYS A 110 -6.59 8.83 19.72
N ASN A 111 -7.03 7.58 19.65
CA ASN A 111 -6.90 6.64 20.77
C ASN A 111 -5.63 5.78 20.68
N GLU A 112 -5.05 5.64 19.50
CA GLU A 112 -3.86 4.81 19.26
C GLU A 112 -2.54 5.58 19.43
N ASN A 113 -2.56 6.87 19.09
CA ASN A 113 -1.43 7.76 19.23
C ASN A 113 -1.26 8.17 20.71
N PRO A 114 -0.09 7.97 21.34
CA PRO A 114 0.14 8.31 22.73
C PRO A 114 -0.12 9.78 23.10
N GLU A 115 -0.04 10.70 22.12
CA GLU A 115 -0.32 12.12 22.31
C GLU A 115 -1.70 12.55 21.77
N GLY A 116 -2.50 11.60 21.27
CA GLY A 116 -3.81 11.87 20.69
C GLY A 116 -3.81 12.75 19.44
N ARG A 117 -2.66 12.91 18.77
CA ARG A 117 -2.53 13.71 17.56
C ARG A 117 -3.25 13.06 16.39
N THR A 118 -3.93 13.90 15.61
CA THR A 118 -4.64 13.54 14.38
C THR A 118 -4.22 14.47 13.24
N TYR A 119 -4.32 13.98 12.02
CA TYR A 119 -3.82 14.54 10.77
C TYR A 119 -4.94 14.59 9.74
N SER A 120 -4.89 15.61 8.90
CA SER A 120 -5.87 15.80 7.84
C SER A 120 -5.79 14.67 6.81
N LEU A 121 -6.95 14.21 6.39
CA LEU A 121 -7.12 13.30 5.25
C LEU A 121 -7.49 14.10 4.00
N LEU A 122 -7.27 13.50 2.84
CA LEU A 122 -7.57 14.12 1.56
C LEU A 122 -9.04 14.47 1.45
N ASN A 123 -9.32 15.65 0.89
CA ASN A 123 -10.67 16.02 0.48
C ASN A 123 -10.94 15.62 -0.98
N ARG A 124 -12.20 15.78 -1.40
CA ARG A 124 -12.65 15.40 -2.75
C ARG A 124 -11.94 16.16 -3.87
N ALA A 125 -11.61 17.44 -3.69
CA ALA A 125 -10.93 18.23 -4.72
C ALA A 125 -9.49 17.73 -4.93
N GLU A 126 -8.78 17.45 -3.85
CA GLU A 126 -7.42 16.89 -3.88
C GLU A 126 -7.40 15.50 -4.53
N ILE A 127 -8.37 14.63 -4.19
CA ILE A 127 -8.53 13.32 -4.81
C ILE A 127 -8.76 13.45 -6.33
N ALA A 128 -9.67 14.34 -6.74
CA ALA A 128 -9.97 14.54 -8.16
C ALA A 128 -8.76 15.07 -8.95
N GLU A 129 -7.96 15.96 -8.36
CA GLU A 129 -6.75 16.49 -8.97
C GLU A 129 -5.66 15.40 -9.11
N MET A 130 -5.42 14.64 -8.04
CA MET A 130 -4.44 13.55 -8.04
C MET A 130 -4.81 12.44 -9.03
N ALA A 131 -6.10 12.15 -9.21
CA ALA A 131 -6.58 11.15 -10.15
C ALA A 131 -6.18 11.48 -11.60
N GLN A 132 -6.20 12.77 -11.97
CA GLN A 132 -5.71 13.23 -13.28
C GLN A 132 -4.18 13.10 -13.41
N GLY A 133 -3.46 13.04 -12.28
CA GLY A 133 -2.02 12.93 -12.21
C GLY A 133 -1.47 11.50 -12.05
N GLY A 134 -2.27 10.48 -12.35
CA GLY A 134 -1.84 9.07 -12.33
C GLY A 134 -2.04 8.33 -11.01
N PHE A 135 -2.76 8.91 -10.05
CA PHE A 135 -3.25 8.17 -8.88
C PHE A 135 -4.55 7.43 -9.19
N SER A 136 -4.72 6.28 -8.53
CA SER A 136 -5.96 5.52 -8.45
C SER A 136 -6.43 5.48 -7.00
N PHE A 137 -7.74 5.48 -6.76
CA PHE A 137 -8.32 5.59 -5.43
C PHE A 137 -9.34 4.49 -5.18
N HIS A 138 -9.22 3.80 -4.04
CA HIS A 138 -9.95 2.58 -3.71
C HIS A 138 -10.27 2.49 -2.21
N GLY A 139 -10.91 1.42 -1.75
CA GLY A 139 -11.47 1.35 -0.40
C GLY A 139 -10.49 0.88 0.68
N HIS A 140 -10.48 1.55 1.83
CA HIS A 140 -9.80 1.12 3.06
C HIS A 140 -10.77 0.99 4.23
N SER A 141 -11.91 0.34 3.99
CA SER A 141 -13.10 0.33 4.84
C SER A 141 -13.76 1.70 5.02
N ARG A 142 -14.89 1.73 5.74
CA ARG A 142 -15.71 2.93 5.91
C ARG A 142 -15.15 3.83 7.01
N ASN A 143 -14.77 3.24 8.14
CA ASN A 143 -14.32 3.95 9.34
C ASN A 143 -12.98 3.45 9.91
N HIS A 144 -12.24 2.61 9.17
CA HIS A 144 -10.94 2.06 9.59
C HIS A 144 -11.00 1.16 10.83
N ARG A 145 -12.11 0.45 11.04
CA ARG A 145 -12.25 -0.48 12.17
C ARG A 145 -11.51 -1.80 11.89
N ASP A 146 -11.05 -2.48 12.94
CA ASP A 146 -10.56 -3.85 12.82
C ASP A 146 -11.73 -4.78 12.47
N LEU A 147 -11.82 -5.15 11.19
CA LEU A 147 -12.92 -5.94 10.62
C LEU A 147 -13.15 -7.27 11.35
N THR A 148 -12.08 -7.86 11.92
CA THR A 148 -12.13 -9.15 12.61
C THR A 148 -12.85 -9.09 13.97
N THR A 149 -13.06 -7.88 14.49
CA THR A 149 -13.74 -7.63 15.77
C THR A 149 -15.23 -7.29 15.62
N LEU A 150 -15.71 -7.17 14.38
CA LEU A 150 -17.05 -6.69 14.05
C LEU A 150 -18.08 -7.83 13.99
N ASN A 151 -19.32 -7.52 14.35
CA ASN A 151 -20.47 -8.36 13.99
C ASN A 151 -20.75 -8.29 12.46
N GLU A 152 -21.67 -9.10 11.95
CA GLU A 152 -21.95 -9.17 10.51
C GLU A 152 -22.49 -7.85 9.93
N THR A 153 -23.43 -7.22 10.62
CA THR A 153 -24.01 -5.93 10.19
C THR A 153 -22.94 -4.85 10.06
N ASP A 154 -22.08 -4.72 11.08
CA ASP A 154 -20.98 -3.75 11.10
C ASP A 154 -19.92 -4.07 10.02
N LEU A 155 -19.63 -5.36 9.78
CA LEU A 155 -18.69 -5.77 8.73
C LEU A 155 -19.22 -5.43 7.33
N ILE A 156 -20.51 -5.65 7.09
CA ILE A 156 -21.18 -5.26 5.85
C ILE A 156 -21.13 -3.73 5.69
N ASP A 157 -21.43 -2.99 6.75
CA ASP A 157 -21.35 -1.52 6.72
C ASP A 157 -19.94 -1.00 6.39
N GLU A 158 -18.91 -1.59 6.99
CA GLU A 158 -17.51 -1.25 6.73
C GLU A 158 -17.04 -1.59 5.31
N THR A 159 -17.69 -2.54 4.63
CA THR A 159 -17.28 -3.01 3.30
C THR A 159 -18.19 -2.45 2.19
N GLU A 160 -19.47 -2.80 2.19
CA GLU A 160 -20.45 -2.31 1.22
C GLU A 160 -20.68 -0.80 1.36
N GLY A 161 -20.78 -0.30 2.59
CA GLY A 161 -20.92 1.13 2.86
C GLY A 161 -19.73 1.93 2.33
N CYS A 162 -18.51 1.40 2.49
CA CYS A 162 -17.30 2.01 1.93
C CYS A 162 -17.38 2.15 0.42
N LYS A 163 -17.75 1.06 -0.27
CA LYS A 163 -17.85 1.07 -1.73
C LYS A 163 -18.96 2.00 -2.22
N ALA A 164 -20.11 1.98 -1.57
CA ALA A 164 -21.25 2.83 -1.90
C ALA A 164 -20.89 4.32 -1.77
N GLU A 165 -20.25 4.72 -0.67
CA GLU A 165 -19.81 6.10 -0.45
C GLU A 165 -18.81 6.58 -1.51
N LEU A 166 -17.79 5.79 -1.82
CA LEU A 166 -16.81 6.15 -2.84
C LEU A 166 -17.44 6.30 -4.22
N ASN A 167 -18.35 5.39 -4.58
CA ASN A 167 -19.08 5.48 -5.85
C ASN A 167 -19.98 6.73 -5.90
N LEU A 168 -20.66 7.08 -4.81
CA LEU A 168 -21.47 8.32 -4.72
C LEU A 168 -20.62 9.59 -4.88
N LEU A 169 -19.36 9.56 -4.45
CA LEU A 169 -18.41 10.65 -4.64
C LEU A 169 -17.83 10.72 -6.08
N GLY A 170 -18.18 9.75 -6.93
CA GLY A 170 -17.68 9.62 -8.29
C GLY A 170 -16.28 9.00 -8.37
N ILE A 171 -15.86 8.26 -7.35
CA ILE A 171 -14.56 7.59 -7.26
C ILE A 171 -14.75 6.11 -7.60
N PRO A 172 -14.31 5.61 -8.78
CA PRO A 172 -14.46 4.21 -9.14
C PRO A 172 -13.70 3.30 -8.18
N CYS A 173 -14.43 2.53 -7.37
CA CYS A 173 -13.85 1.72 -6.31
C CYS A 173 -13.85 0.23 -6.65
N ARG A 174 -12.70 -0.27 -7.14
CA ARG A 174 -12.55 -1.66 -7.60
C ARG A 174 -11.79 -2.55 -6.62
N TYR A 175 -10.86 -1.97 -5.87
CA TYR A 175 -9.97 -2.71 -4.97
C TYR A 175 -10.17 -2.33 -3.51
N PHE A 176 -9.68 -3.18 -2.62
CA PHE A 176 -9.77 -2.98 -1.18
C PHE A 176 -8.40 -3.16 -0.52
N ALA A 177 -8.13 -2.49 0.59
CA ALA A 177 -7.03 -2.85 1.49
C ALA A 177 -7.61 -3.12 2.88
N TYR A 178 -7.21 -4.21 3.53
CA TYR A 178 -7.72 -4.56 4.86
C TYR A 178 -7.10 -3.64 5.92
N PRO A 179 -7.90 -2.92 6.74
CA PRO A 179 -7.38 -2.15 7.87
C PRO A 179 -6.49 -3.01 8.77
N TYR A 180 -5.35 -2.47 9.17
CA TYR A 180 -4.33 -3.16 9.97
C TYR A 180 -3.78 -4.48 9.35
N GLY A 181 -4.18 -4.82 8.13
CA GLY A 181 -3.87 -6.09 7.47
C GLY A 181 -4.49 -7.33 8.11
N ARG A 182 -5.50 -7.17 8.98
CA ARG A 182 -6.16 -8.27 9.69
C ARG A 182 -7.40 -8.72 8.94
N PHE A 183 -7.48 -10.01 8.64
CA PHE A 183 -8.63 -10.64 7.99
C PHE A 183 -8.55 -12.16 8.12
N SER A 184 -9.71 -12.79 7.98
CA SER A 184 -9.89 -14.23 7.80
C SER A 184 -10.72 -14.51 6.54
N GLU A 185 -11.15 -15.75 6.33
CA GLU A 185 -12.10 -16.10 5.25
C GLU A 185 -13.41 -15.33 5.36
N ARG A 186 -13.84 -14.99 6.58
CA ARG A 186 -15.06 -14.22 6.83
C ARG A 186 -14.97 -12.81 6.23
N GLU A 187 -13.94 -12.05 6.59
CA GLU A 187 -13.76 -10.68 6.11
C GLU A 187 -13.46 -10.67 4.60
N MET A 188 -12.71 -11.65 4.11
CA MET A 188 -12.49 -11.83 2.67
C MET A 188 -13.81 -12.07 1.92
N SER A 189 -14.72 -12.87 2.49
CA SER A 189 -16.03 -13.14 1.88
C SER A 189 -16.91 -11.90 1.87
N ALA A 190 -16.89 -11.08 2.93
CA ALA A 190 -17.58 -9.79 2.96
C ALA A 190 -17.05 -8.82 1.89
N VAL A 191 -15.72 -8.72 1.74
CA VAL A 191 -15.10 -7.89 0.69
C VAL A 191 -15.47 -8.39 -0.72
N LYS A 192 -15.53 -9.70 -0.93
CA LYS A 192 -16.03 -10.28 -2.20
C LYS A 192 -17.50 -9.95 -2.43
N ALA A 193 -18.35 -10.10 -1.39
CA ALA A 193 -19.79 -9.83 -1.47
C ALA A 193 -20.10 -8.35 -1.76
N ALA A 194 -19.30 -7.44 -1.20
CA ALA A 194 -19.33 -6.01 -1.54
C ALA A 194 -18.89 -5.72 -2.99
N GLY A 195 -18.44 -6.74 -3.73
CA GLY A 195 -18.13 -6.67 -5.16
C GLY A 195 -16.76 -6.10 -5.48
N PHE A 196 -15.83 -6.01 -4.51
CA PHE A 196 -14.44 -5.69 -4.80
C PHE A 196 -13.82 -6.79 -5.67
N GLU A 197 -12.95 -6.41 -6.61
CA GLU A 197 -12.32 -7.35 -7.56
C GLU A 197 -11.04 -7.97 -7.00
N ALA A 198 -10.39 -7.27 -6.06
CA ALA A 198 -9.15 -7.68 -5.42
C ALA A 198 -8.96 -6.97 -4.08
N ALA A 199 -8.14 -7.56 -3.20
CA ALA A 199 -7.83 -6.99 -1.89
C ALA A 199 -6.35 -7.14 -1.51
N PHE A 200 -5.83 -6.09 -0.88
CA PHE A 200 -4.43 -5.95 -0.49
C PHE A 200 -4.25 -6.24 1.01
N SER A 201 -3.31 -7.13 1.33
CA SER A 201 -2.91 -7.48 2.70
C SER A 201 -1.60 -6.80 3.09
N VAL A 202 -1.15 -7.03 4.32
CA VAL A 202 0.18 -6.59 4.80
C VAL A 202 1.21 -7.73 4.80
N GLN A 203 0.88 -8.87 4.19
CA GLN A 203 1.82 -9.99 4.15
C GLN A 203 2.99 -9.66 3.20
N PRO A 204 4.25 -9.75 3.65
CA PRO A 204 5.39 -9.49 2.81
C PRO A 204 5.58 -10.59 1.77
N GLY A 205 6.06 -10.20 0.60
CA GLY A 205 6.41 -11.12 -0.46
C GLY A 205 6.24 -10.51 -1.83
N PHE A 206 6.59 -11.30 -2.85
CA PHE A 206 6.26 -10.96 -4.22
C PHE A 206 4.86 -11.45 -4.58
N ASN A 207 4.18 -10.66 -5.40
CA ASN A 207 3.00 -11.11 -6.12
C ASN A 207 3.41 -11.82 -7.39
N ARG A 208 2.66 -12.85 -7.74
CA ARG A 208 2.79 -13.70 -8.93
C ARG A 208 1.39 -14.14 -9.36
N PRO A 209 1.17 -14.67 -10.57
CA PRO A 209 -0.16 -15.10 -11.00
C PRO A 209 -0.86 -16.10 -10.05
N ASP A 210 -0.10 -16.91 -9.29
CA ASP A 210 -0.63 -17.92 -8.34
C ASP A 210 -1.10 -17.38 -6.98
N VAL A 211 -0.76 -16.14 -6.62
CA VAL A 211 -1.17 -15.58 -5.32
C VAL A 211 -2.65 -15.17 -5.40
N ASP A 212 -3.45 -15.41 -4.36
CA ASP A 212 -4.87 -15.04 -4.35
C ASP A 212 -5.09 -13.52 -4.59
N MET A 213 -6.07 -13.16 -5.42
CA MET A 213 -6.43 -11.76 -5.74
C MET A 213 -6.97 -10.99 -4.53
N PHE A 214 -7.51 -11.67 -3.52
CA PHE A 214 -7.95 -11.07 -2.27
C PHE A 214 -6.90 -11.16 -1.15
N HIS A 215 -5.67 -11.50 -1.55
CA HIS A 215 -4.51 -11.60 -0.68
C HIS A 215 -3.25 -11.03 -1.37
N ILE A 216 -3.38 -9.86 -2.00
CA ILE A 216 -2.23 -9.21 -2.65
C ILE A 216 -1.22 -8.80 -1.57
N ARG A 217 0.01 -9.28 -1.73
CA ARG A 217 1.10 -9.07 -0.78
C ARG A 217 1.70 -7.68 -0.90
N ARG A 218 2.11 -7.10 0.22
CA ARG A 218 2.72 -5.77 0.29
C ARG A 218 3.93 -5.77 1.23
N LEU A 219 4.89 -4.91 0.93
CA LEU A 219 6.07 -4.67 1.75
C LEU A 219 5.85 -3.39 2.56
N ASP A 220 5.86 -3.50 3.88
CA ASP A 220 5.84 -2.35 4.78
C ASP A 220 7.07 -1.48 4.55
N ILE A 221 6.86 -0.21 4.21
CA ILE A 221 7.91 0.79 4.24
C ILE A 221 7.75 1.65 5.50
N PHE A 222 8.68 1.45 6.44
CA PHE A 222 8.68 2.16 7.70
C PHE A 222 9.32 3.54 7.54
N GLY A 223 8.90 4.50 8.37
CA GLY A 223 9.48 5.85 8.38
C GLY A 223 10.98 5.89 8.67
N THR A 224 11.52 4.82 9.26
CA THR A 224 12.93 4.64 9.58
C THR A 224 13.74 3.94 8.48
N ASP A 225 13.11 3.39 7.44
CA ASP A 225 13.82 2.72 6.36
C ASP A 225 14.72 3.71 5.62
N THR A 226 15.96 3.33 5.35
CA THR A 226 16.84 4.10 4.46
C THR A 226 16.65 3.62 3.01
N SER A 227 17.10 4.40 2.03
CA SER A 227 17.09 3.96 0.63
C SER A 227 17.78 2.60 0.41
N ALA A 228 18.85 2.30 1.17
CA ALA A 228 19.51 1.00 1.10
C ALA A 228 18.64 -0.13 1.68
N MET A 229 17.89 0.12 2.76
CA MET A 229 16.94 -0.84 3.31
C MET A 229 15.78 -1.07 2.34
N LEU A 230 15.21 -0.01 1.77
CA LEU A 230 14.17 -0.10 0.74
C LEU A 230 14.63 -0.98 -0.43
N LEU A 231 15.82 -0.73 -0.98
CA LEU A 231 16.36 -1.52 -2.09
C LEU A 231 16.54 -3.00 -1.73
N ARG A 232 16.87 -3.32 -0.47
CA ARG A 232 16.90 -4.72 0.00
C ARG A 232 15.50 -5.29 0.13
N LYS A 233 14.55 -4.57 0.73
CA LYS A 233 13.16 -5.02 0.89
C LYS A 233 12.53 -5.38 -0.46
N ILE A 234 12.60 -4.47 -1.43
CA ILE A 234 12.03 -4.67 -2.76
C ILE A 234 12.72 -5.80 -3.55
N THR A 235 14.02 -6.01 -3.32
CA THR A 235 14.79 -7.09 -3.99
C THR A 235 14.56 -8.46 -3.36
N LEU A 236 14.31 -8.52 -2.05
CA LEU A 236 14.13 -9.75 -1.28
C LEU A 236 12.66 -10.15 -1.12
N GLY A 237 11.73 -9.21 -1.30
CA GLY A 237 10.30 -9.43 -1.01
C GLY A 237 10.07 -9.63 0.49
N SER A 238 10.77 -8.89 1.35
CA SER A 238 10.70 -9.03 2.81
C SER A 238 10.64 -7.68 3.50
N ASN A 239 9.95 -7.62 4.65
CA ASN A 239 9.95 -6.44 5.53
C ASN A 239 11.26 -6.29 6.31
N ASP A 240 12.16 -7.26 6.28
CA ASP A 240 13.49 -7.16 6.92
C ASP A 240 14.51 -6.58 5.94
N GLY A 241 14.73 -5.27 6.03
CA GLY A 241 15.73 -4.54 5.23
C GLY A 241 17.15 -4.57 5.80
N ARG A 242 17.42 -5.30 6.89
CA ARG A 242 18.73 -5.32 7.56
C ARG A 242 19.76 -6.13 6.76
N LEU A 243 21.03 -5.72 6.85
CA LEU A 243 22.16 -6.40 6.20
C LEU A 243 22.30 -7.87 6.65
N THR A 244 22.03 -8.15 7.92
CA THR A 244 22.13 -9.50 8.49
C THR A 244 21.08 -10.44 7.90
N ALA A 245 19.87 -9.96 7.67
CA ALA A 245 18.81 -10.73 7.00
C ALA A 245 19.16 -11.01 5.53
N TRP A 246 19.72 -10.01 4.84
CA TRP A 246 20.23 -10.17 3.49
C TRP A 246 21.34 -11.23 3.40
N ALA A 247 22.33 -11.19 4.30
CA ALA A 247 23.43 -12.16 4.32
C ALA A 247 22.91 -13.60 4.55
N LYS A 248 21.98 -13.77 5.49
CA LYS A 248 21.33 -15.06 5.76
C LYS A 248 20.57 -15.60 4.54
N TYR A 249 19.85 -14.74 3.82
CA TYR A 249 19.11 -15.12 2.61
C TYR A 249 20.05 -15.68 1.52
N TYR A 250 21.16 -14.99 1.24
CA TYR A 250 22.10 -15.42 0.21
C TYR A 250 22.87 -16.69 0.60
N LEU A 251 23.23 -16.84 1.88
CA LEU A 251 23.80 -18.08 2.40
C LEU A 251 22.85 -19.27 2.18
N LYS A 252 21.55 -19.10 2.45
CA LYS A 252 20.54 -20.15 2.22
C LYS A 252 20.37 -20.49 0.74
N GLN A 253 20.38 -19.49 -0.15
CA GLN A 253 20.34 -19.69 -1.60
C GLN A 253 21.58 -20.46 -2.10
N LEU A 254 22.77 -20.13 -1.59
CA LEU A 254 24.00 -20.85 -1.91
C LEU A 254 23.95 -22.30 -1.43
N GLN A 255 23.53 -22.55 -0.19
CA GLN A 255 23.35 -23.90 0.35
C GLN A 255 22.38 -24.74 -0.48
N SER A 256 21.24 -24.16 -0.88
CA SER A 256 20.25 -24.83 -1.74
C SER A 256 20.82 -25.18 -3.12
N ARG A 257 21.64 -24.31 -3.71
CA ARG A 257 22.31 -24.58 -5.01
C ARG A 257 23.43 -25.61 -4.90
N LEU A 258 24.01 -25.78 -3.72
CA LEU A 258 25.08 -26.73 -3.43
C LEU A 258 24.57 -28.08 -2.87
N GLY A 259 23.25 -28.26 -2.74
CA GLY A 259 22.66 -29.50 -2.24
C GLY A 259 22.92 -29.78 -0.75
N LEU A 260 23.23 -28.74 0.03
CA LEU A 260 23.57 -28.83 1.46
C LEU A 260 22.36 -28.50 2.36
N GLY A 261 21.14 -28.88 1.97
CA GLY A 261 19.89 -28.50 2.62
C GLY A 261 19.03 -29.68 3.02
#